data_AF-A0A917M1B2-F1
#
_entry.id   AF-A0A917M1B2-F1
#
_cell.length_a   1.000
_cell.length_b   1.000
_cell.length_c   1.000
_cell.angle_alpha   90.00
_cell.angle_beta   90.00
_cell.angle_gamma   90.00
#
_symmetry.space_group_name_H-M   'P 1'
#
loop_
_entity.id
_entity.type
_entity.pdbx_description
1 polymer ?
#
loop_
_entity_poly.entity_id
_entity_poly.type
_entity_poly.pdbx_seq_one_letter_code
_entity_poly.pdbx_strand_id
1 'polypeptide(L)'
;MFKVLSSTLLFASVLALPLAAHADTIDDFVLTGGGQTITYSLPATSSFPDFSLFNFFSESAPTKVDGVSVGTITGSYYVIGAFFPTLVLDTPDAVGNPGLNLYGPKFFSVDYVPASNPLPYLPYDVVPTFTPGTYTLEDDGSPINPLSSPIPYTLTITQETATATTPEPSSLLLLATGLLAFAGLAATRRRHINSIS
;
A
#
# COMPACT_ATOMS: atom_id res chain seq x y z
N MET A 1 10.83 52.31 -8.85
CA MET A 1 11.46 50.97 -8.84
C MET A 1 10.55 49.96 -8.11
N PHE A 2 9.29 49.81 -8.55
CA PHE A 2 8.24 49.04 -7.84
C PHE A 2 7.60 47.94 -8.72
N LYS A 3 8.04 47.78 -9.97
CA LYS A 3 7.42 46.86 -10.95
C LYS A 3 7.90 45.41 -10.87
N VAL A 4 8.96 45.10 -10.12
CA VAL A 4 9.58 43.75 -10.11
C VAL A 4 8.97 42.82 -9.06
N LEU A 5 8.32 43.35 -8.01
CA LEU A 5 7.74 42.51 -6.93
C LEU A 5 6.44 41.79 -7.33
N SER A 6 5.69 42.28 -8.31
CA SER A 6 4.38 41.70 -8.66
C SER A 6 4.52 40.37 -9.42
N SER A 7 5.62 40.17 -10.15
CA SER A 7 5.84 38.99 -10.98
C SER A 7 6.31 37.77 -10.17
N THR A 8 7.01 38.00 -9.05
CA THR A 8 7.57 36.94 -8.19
C THR A 8 6.50 36.28 -7.31
N LEU A 9 5.49 37.04 -6.88
CA LEU A 9 4.35 36.54 -6.09
C LEU A 9 3.43 35.61 -6.89
N LEU A 10 3.27 35.86 -8.20
CA LEU A 10 2.44 35.06 -9.09
C LEU A 10 3.06 33.70 -9.44
N PHE A 11 4.39 33.61 -9.49
CA PHE A 11 5.11 32.33 -9.65
C PHE A 11 5.06 31.46 -8.39
N ALA A 12 5.02 32.08 -7.20
CA ALA A 12 4.92 31.35 -5.94
C ALA A 12 3.55 30.68 -5.74
N SER A 13 2.47 31.25 -6.28
CA SER A 13 1.12 30.67 -6.13
C SER A 13 0.85 29.44 -6.99
N VAL A 14 1.57 29.25 -8.11
CA VAL A 14 1.39 28.07 -8.99
C VAL A 14 2.08 26.83 -8.41
N LEU A 15 3.11 27.01 -7.59
CA LEU A 15 3.80 25.91 -6.88
C LEU A 15 3.08 25.43 -5.62
N ALA A 16 2.00 26.11 -5.22
CA ALA A 16 1.26 25.83 -3.99
C ALA A 16 -0.06 25.08 -4.22
N LEU A 17 -0.25 24.46 -5.39
CA LEU A 17 -1.36 23.53 -5.59
C LEU A 17 -1.15 22.34 -4.65
N PRO A 18 -2.03 22.10 -3.66
CA PRO A 18 -1.96 20.89 -2.87
C PRO A 18 -2.24 19.72 -3.82
N LEU A 19 -1.20 19.00 -4.23
CA LEU A 19 -1.41 17.63 -4.67
C LEU A 19 -1.84 16.89 -3.43
N ALA A 20 -3.13 16.56 -3.35
CA ALA A 20 -3.60 15.57 -2.41
C ALA A 20 -2.91 14.25 -2.80
N ALA A 21 -1.76 14.00 -2.18
CA ALA A 21 -1.14 12.69 -2.22
C ALA A 21 -2.02 11.79 -1.36
N HIS A 22 -2.98 11.14 -2.01
CA HIS A 22 -3.68 10.02 -1.40
C HIS A 22 -2.64 8.92 -1.24
N ALA A 23 -2.20 8.67 -0.01
CA ALA A 23 -1.48 7.44 0.28
C ALA A 23 -2.43 6.28 -0.02
N ASP A 24 -1.94 5.28 -0.74
CA ASP A 24 -2.70 4.05 -0.97
C ASP A 24 -3.11 3.47 0.38
N THR A 25 -4.35 3.02 0.49
CA THR A 25 -4.82 2.40 1.72
C THR A 25 -4.07 1.09 1.93
N ILE A 26 -3.68 0.78 3.16
CA ILE A 26 -3.04 -0.48 3.53
C ILE A 26 -4.13 -1.39 4.07
N ASP A 27 -4.11 -2.66 3.68
CA ASP A 27 -4.95 -3.71 4.25
C ASP A 27 -4.09 -4.62 5.13
N ASP A 28 -4.62 -4.94 6.31
CA ASP A 28 -4.06 -5.91 7.26
C ASP A 28 -4.65 -7.29 6.99
N PHE A 29 -3.77 -8.28 6.89
CA PHE A 29 -4.09 -9.68 6.64
C PHE A 29 -3.80 -10.49 7.90
N VAL A 30 -4.78 -11.26 8.35
CA VAL A 30 -4.65 -12.21 9.46
C VAL A 30 -5.09 -13.58 8.97
N LEU A 31 -4.12 -14.47 8.77
CA LEU A 31 -4.34 -15.85 8.37
C LEU A 31 -4.19 -16.77 9.58
N THR A 32 -5.27 -17.42 9.99
CA THR A 32 -5.28 -18.33 11.15
C THR A 32 -5.58 -19.76 10.70
N GLY A 33 -4.75 -20.71 11.07
CA GLY A 33 -4.92 -22.14 10.73
C GLY A 33 -3.62 -22.92 10.96
N GLY A 34 -3.69 -24.25 10.89
CA GLY A 34 -2.51 -25.11 11.15
C GLY A 34 -1.85 -24.91 12.51
N GLY A 35 -2.59 -24.37 13.50
CA GLY A 35 -2.10 -24.06 14.84
C GLY A 35 -1.33 -22.74 14.97
N GLN A 36 -1.26 -21.91 13.92
CA GLN A 36 -0.51 -20.66 13.88
C GLN A 36 -1.38 -19.49 13.41
N THR A 37 -0.94 -18.28 13.74
CA THR A 37 -1.50 -17.02 13.25
C THR A 37 -0.43 -16.24 12.49
N ILE A 38 -0.63 -16.03 11.20
CA ILE A 38 0.28 -15.28 10.33
C ILE A 38 -0.35 -13.91 10.06
N THR A 39 0.39 -12.84 10.33
CA THR A 39 -0.08 -11.46 10.13
C THR A 39 0.90 -10.68 9.27
N TYR A 40 0.39 -9.97 8.27
CA TYR A 40 1.14 -9.12 7.36
C TYR A 40 0.23 -8.00 6.82
N SER A 41 0.80 -6.94 6.25
CA SER A 41 0.04 -5.81 5.71
C SER A 41 0.51 -5.49 4.30
N LEU A 42 -0.42 -5.24 3.38
CA LEU A 42 -0.15 -4.95 1.97
C LEU A 42 -0.92 -3.71 1.51
N PRO A 43 -0.49 -3.04 0.43
CA PRO A 43 -1.34 -2.09 -0.26
C PRO A 43 -2.67 -2.76 -0.64
N ALA A 44 -3.79 -2.08 -0.39
CA ALA A 44 -5.12 -2.53 -0.79
C ALA A 44 -5.22 -2.69 -2.31
N THR A 45 -4.53 -1.81 -3.03
CA THR A 45 -4.43 -1.82 -4.49
C THR A 45 -2.97 -1.67 -4.90
N SER A 46 -2.57 -2.44 -5.90
CA SER A 46 -1.24 -2.37 -6.52
C SER A 46 -1.38 -2.28 -8.04
N SER A 47 -0.30 -1.90 -8.73
CA SER A 47 -0.27 -1.89 -10.20
C SER A 47 0.93 -2.68 -10.69
N PHE A 48 0.64 -3.65 -11.56
CA PHE A 48 1.64 -4.51 -12.18
C PHE A 48 1.72 -4.18 -13.67
N PRO A 49 2.74 -3.40 -14.08
CA PRO A 49 2.93 -3.10 -15.48
C PRO A 49 3.36 -4.35 -16.25
N ASP A 50 3.02 -4.39 -17.54
CA ASP A 50 3.44 -5.46 -18.45
C ASP A 50 2.97 -6.87 -18.04
N PHE A 51 1.90 -6.95 -17.24
CA PHE A 51 1.38 -8.18 -16.66
C PHE A 51 0.44 -8.90 -17.63
N SER A 52 0.95 -9.40 -18.77
CA SER A 52 0.10 -10.03 -19.82
C SER A 52 0.29 -11.55 -20.00
N LEU A 53 1.24 -12.18 -19.32
CA LEU A 53 1.53 -13.62 -19.51
C LEU A 53 1.39 -14.51 -18.27
N PHE A 54 1.21 -13.92 -17.07
CA PHE A 54 1.12 -14.68 -15.83
C PHE A 54 -0.27 -14.60 -15.24
N ASN A 55 -0.78 -15.72 -14.71
CA ASN A 55 -2.11 -15.82 -14.12
C ASN A 55 -2.10 -15.53 -12.61
N PHE A 56 -1.05 -14.89 -12.08
CA PHE A 56 -0.91 -14.59 -10.65
C PHE A 56 -0.02 -13.37 -10.40
N PHE A 57 -0.40 -12.48 -9.51
CA PHE A 57 0.49 -11.41 -9.05
C PHE A 57 1.14 -11.81 -7.73
N SER A 58 2.29 -11.21 -7.42
CA SER A 58 3.02 -11.48 -6.19
C SER A 58 3.22 -10.20 -5.40
N GLU A 59 3.00 -10.29 -4.10
CA GLU A 59 3.21 -9.19 -3.16
C GLU A 59 4.02 -9.70 -1.98
N SER A 60 4.88 -8.84 -1.43
CA SER A 60 5.75 -9.20 -0.31
C SER A 60 5.63 -8.20 0.82
N ALA A 61 5.55 -8.70 2.06
CA ALA A 61 5.43 -7.85 3.25
C ALA A 61 6.20 -8.41 4.45
N PRO A 62 6.70 -7.53 5.34
CA PRO A 62 7.13 -7.94 6.66
C PRO A 62 6.01 -8.69 7.38
N THR A 63 6.36 -9.80 8.02
CA THR A 63 5.39 -10.75 8.56
C THR A 63 5.71 -11.12 9.99
N LYS A 64 4.65 -11.37 10.75
CA LYS A 64 4.73 -11.99 12.07
C LYS A 64 3.99 -13.33 12.08
N VAL A 65 4.55 -14.29 12.81
CA VAL A 65 3.94 -15.58 13.10
C VAL A 65 3.77 -15.66 14.61
N ASP A 66 2.54 -15.82 15.08
CA ASP A 66 2.17 -15.80 16.50
C ASP A 66 2.73 -14.57 17.24
N GLY A 67 2.74 -13.43 16.55
CA GLY A 67 3.25 -12.15 17.06
C GLY A 67 4.77 -11.97 16.97
N VAL A 68 5.53 -12.98 16.57
CA VAL A 68 7.00 -12.93 16.40
C VAL A 68 7.36 -12.57 14.97
N SER A 69 8.21 -11.57 14.76
CA SER A 69 8.69 -11.19 13.42
C SER A 69 9.57 -12.29 12.82
N VAL A 70 9.24 -12.73 11.60
CA VAL A 70 9.93 -13.84 10.91
C VAL A 70 10.59 -13.42 9.59
N GLY A 71 10.57 -12.13 9.25
CA GLY A 71 11.09 -11.59 8.00
C GLY A 71 9.98 -11.22 7.02
N THR A 72 10.21 -11.49 5.74
CA THR A 72 9.27 -11.14 4.66
C THR A 72 8.66 -12.41 4.10
N ILE A 73 7.33 -12.43 3.93
CA ILE A 73 6.65 -13.47 3.14
C ILE A 73 6.37 -12.95 1.74
N THR A 74 6.23 -13.85 0.78
CA THR A 74 5.71 -13.54 -0.55
C THR A 74 4.42 -14.31 -0.78
N GLY A 75 3.33 -13.58 -0.99
CA GLY A 75 2.05 -14.15 -1.40
C GLY A 75 1.92 -14.12 -2.91
N SER A 76 1.59 -15.24 -3.54
CA SER A 76 1.24 -15.33 -4.96
C SER A 76 -0.26 -15.58 -5.10
N TYR A 77 -0.97 -14.65 -5.74
CA TYR A 77 -2.43 -14.58 -5.78
C TYR A 77 -2.92 -14.89 -7.20
N TYR A 78 -3.62 -16.03 -7.37
CA TYR A 78 -3.95 -16.55 -8.70
C TYR A 78 -5.29 -15.99 -9.22
N VAL A 79 -5.24 -15.38 -10.40
CA VAL A 79 -6.37 -14.68 -11.06
C VAL A 79 -7.30 -15.64 -11.79
N ILE A 80 -6.83 -16.81 -12.24
CA ILE A 80 -7.68 -17.80 -12.93
C ILE A 80 -7.95 -19.00 -12.00
N GLY A 81 -9.22 -19.22 -11.66
CA GLY A 81 -9.65 -20.24 -10.70
C GLY A 81 -10.23 -21.49 -11.34
N ALA A 82 -9.67 -22.65 -10.96
CA ALA A 82 -10.29 -23.99 -10.90
C ALA A 82 -9.23 -25.06 -10.54
N PHE A 83 -7.97 -24.84 -10.97
CA PHE A 83 -6.87 -25.81 -10.85
C PHE A 83 -5.64 -25.29 -10.09
N PHE A 84 -5.68 -24.04 -9.64
CA PHE A 84 -4.60 -23.40 -8.91
C PHE A 84 -5.09 -22.97 -7.52
N PRO A 85 -4.22 -22.99 -6.51
CA PRO A 85 -4.52 -22.37 -5.21
C PRO A 85 -4.87 -20.90 -5.43
N THR A 86 -5.80 -20.39 -4.64
CA THR A 86 -6.16 -18.96 -4.65
C THR A 86 -4.99 -18.11 -4.13
N LEU A 87 -4.24 -18.65 -3.16
CA LEU A 87 -3.07 -18.04 -2.54
C LEU A 87 -1.99 -19.09 -2.31
N VAL A 88 -0.78 -18.83 -2.78
CA VAL A 88 0.43 -19.52 -2.34
C VAL A 88 1.21 -18.58 -1.45
N LEU A 89 1.43 -18.97 -0.19
CA LEU A 89 2.21 -18.18 0.75
C LEU A 89 3.57 -18.85 0.95
N ASP A 90 4.64 -18.18 0.52
CA ASP A 90 6.01 -18.59 0.84
C ASP A 90 6.28 -18.24 2.31
N THR A 91 6.24 -19.25 3.16
CA THR A 91 6.38 -19.10 4.61
C THR A 91 7.79 -19.48 5.05
N PRO A 92 8.45 -18.67 5.90
CA PRO A 92 9.77 -19.01 6.41
C PRO A 92 9.75 -20.33 7.18
N ASP A 93 10.89 -21.04 7.21
CA ASP A 93 11.05 -22.37 7.81
C ASP A 93 10.51 -22.50 9.25
N ALA A 94 10.44 -21.39 9.98
CA ALA A 94 9.83 -21.30 11.31
C ALA A 94 8.37 -21.79 11.37
N VAL A 95 7.64 -21.74 10.25
CA VAL A 95 6.24 -22.17 10.13
C VAL A 95 6.11 -23.69 9.89
N GLY A 96 7.22 -24.39 9.65
CA GLY A 96 7.28 -25.85 9.51
C GLY A 96 6.92 -26.40 8.13
N ASN A 97 6.47 -25.54 7.21
CA ASN A 97 6.20 -25.85 5.81
C ASN A 97 6.70 -24.67 4.96
N PRO A 98 7.58 -24.87 3.95
CA PRO A 98 8.10 -23.77 3.13
C PRO A 98 7.05 -23.16 2.19
N GLY A 99 5.82 -23.67 2.14
CA GLY A 99 4.74 -23.03 1.41
C GLY A 99 3.36 -23.53 1.80
N LEU A 100 2.41 -22.60 1.94
CA LEU A 100 0.99 -22.90 2.12
C LEU A 100 0.26 -22.72 0.79
N ASN A 101 -0.42 -23.77 0.30
CA ASN A 101 -1.20 -23.73 -0.93
C ASN A 101 -2.69 -23.66 -0.58
N LEU A 102 -3.22 -22.44 -0.51
CA LEU A 102 -4.53 -22.17 0.04
C LEU A 102 -5.59 -22.07 -1.07
N TYR A 103 -6.57 -22.94 -1.02
CA TYR A 103 -7.73 -23.00 -1.91
C TYR A 103 -8.95 -22.37 -1.26
N GLY A 104 -9.78 -21.68 -2.02
CA GLY A 104 -11.00 -21.07 -1.50
C GLY A 104 -11.54 -19.95 -2.39
N PRO A 105 -12.52 -19.16 -1.90
CA PRO A 105 -13.07 -18.05 -2.66
C PRO A 105 -12.02 -16.97 -2.94
N LYS A 106 -12.17 -16.27 -4.08
CA LYS A 106 -11.36 -15.08 -4.36
C LYS A 106 -11.70 -13.96 -3.37
N PHE A 107 -10.66 -13.28 -2.91
CA PHE A 107 -10.72 -12.16 -1.96
C PHE A 107 -10.10 -10.88 -2.53
N PHE A 108 -10.02 -10.80 -3.85
CA PHE A 108 -9.56 -9.63 -4.59
C PHE A 108 -10.29 -9.54 -5.94
N SER A 109 -10.43 -8.32 -6.45
CA SER A 109 -10.80 -8.05 -7.84
C SER A 109 -9.57 -7.70 -8.67
N VAL A 110 -9.69 -7.77 -9.99
CA VAL A 110 -8.64 -7.41 -10.92
C VAL A 110 -9.22 -6.53 -12.00
N ASP A 111 -8.66 -5.33 -12.15
CA ASP A 111 -8.96 -4.43 -13.25
C ASP A 111 -7.80 -4.42 -14.26
N TYR A 112 -8.15 -4.34 -15.55
CA TYR A 112 -7.20 -4.18 -16.65
C TYR A 112 -7.26 -2.74 -17.12
N VAL A 113 -6.19 -1.98 -16.88
CA VAL A 113 -6.10 -0.57 -17.26
C VAL A 113 -5.14 -0.42 -18.44
N PRO A 114 -5.28 0.59 -19.30
CA PRO A 114 -4.32 0.83 -20.39
C PRO A 114 -2.89 0.86 -19.87
N ALA A 115 -1.99 0.11 -20.52
CA ALA A 115 -0.62 -0.01 -20.05
C ALA A 115 0.08 1.36 -20.00
N SER A 116 0.81 1.60 -18.90
CA SER A 116 1.66 2.77 -18.70
C SER A 116 2.83 2.80 -19.69
N ASN A 117 3.28 1.63 -20.17
CA ASN A 117 4.28 1.46 -21.22
C ASN A 117 3.80 0.42 -22.25
N PRO A 118 2.96 0.81 -23.22
CA PRO A 118 2.28 -0.15 -24.09
C PRO A 118 3.26 -0.88 -25.00
N LEU A 119 3.51 -2.17 -24.71
CA LEU A 119 4.15 -3.09 -25.64
C LEU A 119 3.09 -3.67 -26.59
N PRO A 120 3.43 -3.99 -27.85
CA PRO A 120 2.45 -4.46 -28.86
C PRO A 120 1.62 -5.67 -28.45
N TYR A 121 2.10 -6.46 -27.49
CA TYR A 121 1.46 -7.68 -26.98
C TYR A 121 1.00 -7.58 -25.51
N LEU A 122 1.30 -6.47 -24.83
CA LEU A 122 0.93 -6.23 -23.43
C LEU A 122 0.18 -4.88 -23.33
N PRO A 123 -1.06 -4.77 -23.86
CA PRO A 123 -1.75 -3.48 -23.93
C PRO A 123 -2.33 -3.01 -22.59
N TYR A 124 -2.26 -3.83 -21.53
CA TYR A 124 -2.88 -3.54 -20.24
C TYR A 124 -1.92 -3.79 -19.08
N ASP A 125 -2.00 -2.90 -18.08
CA ASP A 125 -1.48 -3.13 -16.74
C ASP A 125 -2.58 -3.79 -15.90
N VAL A 126 -2.17 -4.59 -14.92
CA VAL A 126 -3.09 -5.31 -14.03
C VAL A 126 -3.10 -4.65 -12.66
N VAL A 127 -4.30 -4.29 -12.22
CA VAL A 127 -4.54 -3.56 -10.97
C VAL A 127 -5.39 -4.43 -10.05
N PRO A 128 -4.78 -5.30 -9.23
CA PRO A 128 -5.52 -6.03 -8.23
C PRO A 128 -5.95 -5.11 -7.09
N THR A 129 -7.14 -5.35 -6.56
CA THR A 129 -7.63 -4.70 -5.33
C THR A 129 -8.16 -5.77 -4.37
N PHE A 130 -7.60 -5.83 -3.18
CA PHE A 130 -8.06 -6.72 -2.13
C PHE A 130 -9.42 -6.26 -1.61
N THR A 131 -10.27 -7.23 -1.26
CA THR A 131 -11.59 -6.98 -0.72
C THR A 131 -11.57 -7.28 0.78
N PRO A 132 -11.79 -6.29 1.66
CA PRO A 132 -11.92 -6.54 3.09
C PRO A 132 -13.04 -7.54 3.39
N GLY A 133 -12.79 -8.46 4.32
CA GLY A 133 -13.71 -9.54 4.64
C GLY A 133 -13.05 -10.71 5.36
N THR A 134 -13.83 -11.76 5.61
CA THR A 134 -13.35 -13.01 6.18
C THR A 134 -13.63 -14.14 5.20
N TYR A 135 -12.59 -14.92 4.89
CA TYR A 135 -12.59 -15.96 3.87
C TYR A 135 -12.13 -17.27 4.47
N THR A 136 -12.90 -18.33 4.23
CA THR A 136 -12.49 -19.71 4.58
C THR A 136 -11.64 -20.26 3.45
N LEU A 137 -10.43 -20.68 3.77
CA LEU A 137 -9.47 -21.30 2.86
C LEU A 137 -9.13 -22.70 3.37
N GLU A 138 -8.62 -23.55 2.49
CA GLU A 138 -8.18 -24.90 2.82
C GLU A 138 -6.79 -25.12 2.22
N ASP A 139 -5.86 -25.62 3.04
CA ASP A 139 -4.59 -26.16 2.55
C ASP A 139 -4.81 -27.62 2.17
N ASP A 140 -4.47 -28.00 0.93
CA ASP A 140 -4.58 -29.38 0.41
C ASP A 140 -3.57 -30.34 1.08
N GLY A 141 -2.83 -29.83 2.05
CA GLY A 141 -1.86 -30.56 2.85
C GLY A 141 -0.52 -30.70 2.14
N SER A 142 0.36 -31.47 2.77
CA SER A 142 1.70 -31.67 2.24
C SER A 142 1.63 -32.47 0.92
N PRO A 143 2.30 -32.04 -0.17
CA PRO A 143 2.34 -32.81 -1.42
C PRO A 143 2.97 -34.20 -1.24
N ILE A 144 3.64 -34.43 -0.10
CA ILE A 144 4.28 -35.69 0.27
C ILE A 144 3.29 -36.68 0.91
N ASN A 145 2.10 -36.23 1.33
CA ASN A 145 1.07 -37.08 1.93
C ASN A 145 -0.33 -36.76 1.37
N PRO A 146 -0.71 -37.34 0.22
CA PRO A 146 -2.01 -37.10 -0.43
C PRO A 146 -3.22 -37.64 0.35
N LEU A 147 -3.00 -38.22 1.54
CA LEU A 147 -4.06 -38.71 2.44
C LEU A 147 -4.22 -37.83 3.69
N SER A 148 -3.44 -36.75 3.86
CA SER A 148 -3.70 -35.82 4.96
C SER A 148 -5.04 -35.13 4.72
N SER A 149 -5.86 -35.04 5.77
CA SER A 149 -7.09 -34.24 5.70
C SER A 149 -6.72 -32.77 5.43
N PRO A 150 -7.51 -32.07 4.59
CA PRO A 150 -7.32 -30.63 4.37
C PRO A 150 -7.29 -29.88 5.70
N ILE A 151 -6.37 -28.93 5.82
CA ILE A 151 -6.26 -28.10 7.02
C ILE A 151 -7.04 -26.81 6.77
N PRO A 152 -8.08 -26.50 7.57
CA PRO A 152 -8.85 -25.29 7.39
C PRO A 152 -8.05 -24.06 7.85
N TYR A 153 -8.14 -23.00 7.07
CA TYR A 153 -7.59 -21.69 7.37
C TYR A 153 -8.69 -20.62 7.29
N THR A 154 -8.57 -19.58 8.09
CA THR A 154 -9.40 -18.38 8.03
C THR A 154 -8.51 -17.19 7.71
N LEU A 155 -8.76 -16.55 6.58
CA LEU A 155 -8.12 -15.30 6.20
C LEU A 155 -9.06 -14.14 6.53
N THR A 156 -8.60 -13.18 7.32
CA THR A 156 -9.31 -11.93 7.56
C THR A 156 -8.51 -10.78 6.97
N ILE A 157 -9.17 -9.95 6.16
CA ILE A 157 -8.62 -8.74 5.55
C ILE A 157 -9.37 -7.56 6.14
N THR A 158 -8.65 -6.64 6.78
CA THR A 158 -9.21 -5.40 7.33
C THR A 158 -8.46 -4.21 6.78
N GLN A 159 -9.19 -3.18 6.36
CA GLN A 159 -8.56 -1.93 5.95
C GLN A 159 -7.91 -1.24 7.15
N GLU A 160 -6.60 -1.00 7.07
CA GLU A 160 -5.92 -0.13 8.03
C GLU A 160 -6.46 1.29 7.83
N THR A 161 -7.03 1.85 8.89
CA THR A 161 -7.41 3.26 8.89
C THR A 161 -6.11 4.07 8.88
N ALA A 162 -5.76 4.70 7.75
CA ALA A 162 -4.50 5.43 7.57
C ALA A 162 -4.03 6.16 8.84
N THR A 163 -3.08 5.55 9.56
CA THR A 163 -2.65 6.01 10.89
C THR A 163 -1.57 7.09 10.76
N ALA A 164 -1.91 8.21 10.14
CA ALA A 164 -1.36 9.54 10.32
C ALA A 164 -1.77 10.40 9.13
N THR A 165 -2.54 11.46 9.39
CA THR A 165 -2.63 12.57 8.46
C THR A 165 -1.23 13.16 8.33
N THR A 166 -0.45 12.75 7.33
CA THR A 166 0.71 13.52 6.88
C THR A 166 0.20 14.95 6.71
N PRO A 167 0.75 15.95 7.44
CA PRO A 167 0.26 17.32 7.33
C PRO A 167 0.24 17.70 5.86
N GLU A 168 -0.94 18.10 5.37
CA GLU A 168 -1.05 18.47 3.97
C GLU A 168 0.00 19.54 3.64
N PRO A 169 0.59 19.53 2.43
CA PRO A 169 1.58 20.52 2.03
C PRO A 169 1.12 21.97 2.30
N SER A 170 -0.19 22.19 2.21
CA SER A 170 -0.89 23.43 2.53
C SER A 170 -0.69 23.90 3.98
N SER A 171 -0.62 22.99 4.95
CA SER A 171 -0.44 23.28 6.38
C SER A 171 0.98 23.75 6.69
N LEU A 172 1.98 23.10 6.08
CA LEU A 172 3.38 23.50 6.18
C LEU A 172 3.62 24.83 5.46
N LEU A 173 2.97 25.03 4.31
CA LEU A 173 3.07 26.28 3.56
C LEU A 173 2.37 27.43 4.29
N LEU A 174 1.21 27.19 4.92
CA LEU A 174 0.52 28.17 5.78
C LEU A 174 1.37 28.54 7.00
N LEU A 175 2.04 27.56 7.62
CA LEU A 175 2.97 27.81 8.71
C LEU A 175 4.18 28.63 8.25
N ALA A 176 4.79 28.28 7.12
CA ALA A 176 5.94 28.98 6.55
C ALA A 176 5.59 30.42 6.15
N THR A 177 4.45 30.62 5.49
CA THR A 177 3.95 31.96 5.13
C THR A 177 3.57 32.77 6.37
N GLY A 178 2.98 32.15 7.39
CA GLY A 178 2.73 32.76 8.69
C GLY A 178 4.01 33.26 9.36
N LEU A 179 5.06 32.42 9.42
CA LEU A 179 6.35 32.77 10.01
C LEU A 179 7.04 33.91 9.25
N LEU A 180 6.99 33.92 7.92
CA LEU A 180 7.54 35.01 7.11
C LEU A 180 6.79 36.33 7.32
N ALA A 181 5.45 36.28 7.42
CA ALA A 181 4.64 37.45 7.72
C ALA A 181 4.97 38.02 9.10
N PHE A 182 5.12 37.16 10.12
CA PHE A 182 5.54 37.57 11.47
C PHE A 182 6.94 38.18 11.48
N ALA A 183 7.91 37.57 10.79
CA ALA A 183 9.27 38.11 10.69
C ALA A 183 9.31 39.49 10.00
N GLY A 184 8.52 39.67 8.95
CA GLY A 184 8.37 40.96 8.26
C GLY A 184 7.79 42.05 9.17
N LEU A 185 6.75 41.74 9.94
CA LEU A 185 6.13 42.64 10.92
C LEU A 185 7.09 43.02 12.06
N ALA A 186 7.89 42.07 12.54
CA ALA A 186 8.89 42.33 13.58
C ALA A 186 10.01 43.26 13.07
N ALA A 187 10.45 43.09 11.82
CA ALA A 187 11.48 43.90 11.21
C ALA A 187 11.03 45.36 10.96
N THR A 188 9.79 45.58 10.54
CA THR A 188 9.24 46.94 10.34
C THR A 188 9.07 47.68 11.66
N ARG A 189 8.60 47.00 12.73
CA ARG A 189 8.51 47.59 14.08
C ARG A 189 9.86 48.07 14.60
N ARG A 190 10.94 47.26 14.45
CA ARG A 190 12.29 47.67 14.90
C ARG A 190 12.80 48.90 14.17
N ARG A 191 12.56 49.02 12.86
CA ARG A 191 12.99 50.20 12.10
C ARG A 191 12.27 51.47 12.52
N HIS A 192 10.97 51.39 12.83
CA HIS A 192 10.18 52.54 13.28
C HIS A 192 10.62 53.05 14.67
N ILE A 193 11.07 52.16 15.55
CA ILE A 193 11.61 52.56 16.86
C ILE A 193 12.95 53.30 16.69
N ASN A 194 13.82 52.83 15.79
CA ASN A 194 15.13 53.45 15.53
C ASN A 194 15.06 54.77 14.73
N SER A 195 13.92 55.13 14.14
CA SER A 195 13.75 56.40 13.40
C SER A 195 13.18 57.54 14.27
N ILE A 196 12.91 57.28 15.55
CA ILE A 196 12.37 58.25 16.51
C ILE A 196 13.44 58.67 17.54
N SER A 197 14.59 57.99 17.56
CA SER A 197 15.81 58.35 18.29
C SER A 197 16.76 59.17 17.42
#